data_AF-A0A8S2FWY3-F1
#
_entry.id   AF-A0A8S2FWY3-F1
#
_cell.length_a   1.000
_cell.length_b   1.000
_cell.length_c   1.000
_cell.angle_alpha   90.00
_cell.angle_beta   90.00
_cell.angle_gamma   90.00
#
_symmetry.space_group_name_H-M   'P 1'
#
loop_
_entity.id
_entity.type
_entity.pdbx_description
1 polymer ?
#
loop_
_entity_poly.entity_id
_entity_poly.type
_entity_poly.pdbx_seq_one_letter_code
_entity_poly.pdbx_strand_id
1 'polypeptide(L)'
;SILDFDFEKLCSITLSNNNVYACLVCAKYFQGRGQKSYAYTHSVEIDHHVFINLHTLQFYCLPDNYEIIDSSLDDIKYVLDPTYKKEQIEQLDKNAKLVRAYDGTLYLPGIVGLNNIKANDYCNVILQALINVSPLRNFFLEEENYANIKVAPGDIMVNLVKRFGELVRKLWNPKNFKAHVSPHEMLQAVVKCSKKKFQITQQGDPVEFLAWFLNGLHLTLNGTKNPNSSIIYKAFQGKMKVYTRKIPPIDLVSVKFIKIC
;
A
#
# COMPACT_ATOMS: atom_id res chain seq x y z
N SER A 1 -20.41 -6.89 -1.05
CA SER A 1 -20.51 -6.54 0.38
C SER A 1 -20.57 -5.02 0.51
N ILE A 2 -21.32 -4.48 1.47
CA ILE A 2 -21.39 -3.03 1.74
C ILE A 2 -20.11 -2.54 2.44
N LEU A 3 -19.38 -3.44 3.13
CA LEU A 3 -18.16 -3.13 3.86
C LEU A 3 -16.99 -2.85 2.91
N ASP A 4 -16.42 -1.64 3.03
CA ASP A 4 -15.24 -1.21 2.29
C ASP A 4 -14.21 -0.57 3.23
N PHE A 5 -13.13 -1.30 3.51
CA PHE A 5 -12.06 -0.89 4.43
C PHE A 5 -10.86 -0.22 3.74
N ASP A 6 -11.00 0.22 2.49
CA ASP A 6 -9.92 0.81 1.71
C ASP A 6 -9.76 2.33 1.88
N PHE A 7 -10.71 2.98 2.54
CA PHE A 7 -10.71 4.41 2.77
C PHE A 7 -10.08 4.80 4.11
N GLU A 8 -9.79 6.10 4.24
CA GLU A 8 -9.24 6.67 5.46
C GLU A 8 -10.15 6.37 6.65
N LYS A 9 -9.55 5.94 7.77
CA LYS A 9 -10.24 5.54 9.00
C LYS A 9 -10.70 6.77 9.78
N LEU A 10 -11.56 7.58 9.18
CA LEU A 10 -12.11 8.82 9.74
C LEU A 10 -13.58 8.64 10.10
N CYS A 11 -14.01 9.28 11.20
CA CYS A 11 -15.43 9.42 11.47
C CYS A 11 -16.11 10.25 10.38
N SER A 12 -17.19 9.73 9.82
CA SER A 12 -17.98 10.39 8.77
C SER A 12 -18.68 11.67 9.23
N ILE A 13 -18.66 11.98 10.54
CA ILE A 13 -19.27 13.18 11.12
C ILE A 13 -18.19 14.18 11.56
N THR A 14 -17.23 13.76 12.38
CA THR A 14 -16.20 14.67 12.93
C THR A 14 -14.94 14.77 12.09
N LEU A 15 -14.77 13.88 11.11
CA LEU A 15 -13.52 13.71 10.36
C LEU A 15 -12.31 13.37 11.25
N SER A 16 -12.54 12.97 12.50
CA SER A 16 -11.47 12.55 13.42
C SER A 16 -11.06 11.12 13.13
N ASN A 17 -9.76 10.84 13.23
CA ASN A 17 -9.17 9.49 13.14
C ASN A 17 -9.03 8.78 14.51
N ASN A 18 -9.43 9.44 15.60
CA ASN A 18 -9.27 8.91 16.96
C ASN A 18 -10.44 8.01 17.34
N ASN A 19 -10.14 6.77 17.77
CA ASN A 19 -11.12 5.78 18.25
C ASN A 19 -12.31 5.62 17.29
N VAL A 20 -12.02 5.28 16.03
CA VAL A 20 -13.03 5.15 14.99
C VAL A 20 -13.55 3.72 14.90
N TYR A 21 -14.87 3.59 14.80
CA TYR A 21 -15.61 2.35 14.72
C TYR A 21 -16.34 2.27 13.39
N ALA A 22 -16.24 1.15 12.68
CA ALA A 22 -17.08 0.88 11.52
C ALA A 22 -18.34 0.14 11.94
N CYS A 23 -19.50 0.66 11.51
CA CYS A 23 -20.77 -0.03 11.64
C CYS A 23 -20.83 -1.18 10.64
N LEU A 24 -20.99 -2.41 11.11
CA LEU A 24 -21.02 -3.59 10.22
C LEU A 24 -22.33 -3.72 9.43
N VAL A 25 -23.35 -2.93 9.77
CA VAL A 25 -24.66 -2.95 9.10
C VAL A 25 -24.67 -2.00 7.90
N CYS A 26 -24.10 -0.80 8.01
CA CYS A 26 -24.12 0.21 6.93
C CYS A 26 -22.76 0.69 6.43
N ALA A 27 -21.66 0.11 6.92
CA ALA A 27 -20.28 0.44 6.57
C ALA A 27 -19.82 1.89 6.83
N LYS A 28 -20.63 2.72 7.52
CA LYS A 28 -20.23 4.07 7.92
C LYS A 28 -19.31 4.04 9.15
N TYR A 29 -18.46 5.04 9.25
CA TYR A 29 -17.45 5.16 10.30
C TYR A 29 -17.83 6.22 11.32
N PHE A 30 -17.75 5.89 12.60
CA PHE A 30 -18.17 6.76 13.68
C PHE A 30 -17.12 6.84 14.79
N GLN A 31 -16.98 8.00 15.40
CA GLN A 31 -16.01 8.21 16.47
C GLN A 31 -16.61 7.80 17.82
N GLY A 32 -15.80 7.07 18.60
CA GLY A 32 -16.02 6.69 19.99
C GLY A 32 -17.07 5.59 20.16
N ARG A 33 -17.16 5.05 21.38
CA ARG A 33 -18.19 4.07 21.78
C ARG A 33 -18.96 4.44 23.06
N GLY A 34 -18.58 5.53 23.73
CA GLY A 34 -19.26 5.98 24.95
C GLY A 34 -20.62 6.63 24.65
N GLN A 35 -21.45 6.87 25.67
CA GLN A 35 -22.83 7.34 25.51
C GLN A 35 -23.01 8.64 24.69
N LYS A 36 -22.00 9.52 24.66
CA LYS A 36 -22.01 10.79 23.91
C LYS A 36 -21.28 10.70 22.57
N SER A 37 -20.91 9.50 22.16
CA SER A 37 -20.14 9.27 20.94
C SER A 37 -21.06 9.03 19.75
N TYR A 38 -20.54 9.26 18.55
CA TYR A 38 -21.33 9.12 17.34
C TYR A 38 -21.67 7.67 17.03
N ALA A 39 -20.82 6.70 17.40
CA ALA A 39 -21.18 5.29 17.18
C ALA A 39 -22.32 4.86 18.12
N TYR A 40 -22.31 5.34 19.37
CA TYR A 40 -23.39 5.10 20.32
C TYR A 40 -24.70 5.73 19.84
N THR A 41 -24.69 7.02 19.49
CA THR A 41 -25.86 7.71 18.95
C THR A 41 -26.39 7.02 17.70
N HIS A 42 -25.51 6.64 16.76
CA HIS A 42 -25.88 5.89 15.56
C HIS A 42 -26.54 4.54 15.91
N SER A 43 -26.06 3.84 16.93
CA SER A 43 -26.66 2.56 17.34
C SER A 43 -28.08 2.69 17.88
N VAL A 44 -28.38 3.78 18.57
CA VAL A 44 -29.71 4.02 19.16
C VAL A 44 -30.67 4.62 18.14
N GLU A 45 -30.21 5.56 17.32
CA GLU A 45 -31.07 6.27 16.36
C GLU A 45 -31.41 5.44 15.12
N ILE A 46 -30.47 4.61 14.67
CA ILE A 46 -30.57 3.86 13.40
C ILE A 46 -30.73 2.35 13.65
N ASP A 47 -30.73 1.90 14.91
CA ASP A 47 -30.91 0.49 15.29
C ASP A 47 -29.81 -0.43 14.70
N HIS A 48 -28.59 0.09 14.60
CA HIS A 48 -27.43 -0.65 14.11
C HIS A 48 -26.49 -0.97 15.27
N HIS A 49 -26.42 -2.22 15.69
CA HIS A 49 -25.78 -2.56 16.96
C HIS A 49 -24.36 -3.08 16.88
N VAL A 50 -23.90 -3.55 15.72
CA VAL A 50 -22.60 -4.23 15.61
C VAL A 50 -21.54 -3.32 15.00
N PHE A 51 -20.43 -3.13 15.73
CA PHE A 51 -19.32 -2.26 15.32
C PHE A 51 -17.98 -2.96 15.47
N ILE A 52 -17.00 -2.57 14.65
CA ILE A 52 -15.58 -2.95 14.81
C ILE A 52 -14.73 -1.71 15.05
N ASN A 53 -13.84 -1.75 16.04
CA ASN A 53 -12.81 -0.72 16.19
C ASN A 53 -11.76 -0.87 15.08
N LEU A 54 -11.57 0.18 14.27
CA LEU A 54 -10.68 0.15 13.11
C LEU A 54 -9.18 0.11 13.45
N HIS A 55 -8.83 0.28 14.73
CA HIS A 55 -7.46 0.23 15.24
C HIS A 55 -7.18 -1.04 16.05
N THR A 56 -8.06 -1.41 16.97
CA THR A 56 -7.86 -2.60 17.82
C THR A 56 -8.42 -3.90 17.22
N LEU A 57 -9.22 -3.79 16.15
CA LEU A 57 -9.90 -4.92 15.49
C LEU A 57 -10.86 -5.70 16.41
N GLN A 58 -11.27 -5.08 17.52
CA GLN A 58 -12.23 -5.63 18.46
C GLN A 58 -13.65 -5.24 18.05
N PHE A 59 -14.57 -6.19 18.19
CA PHE A 59 -15.98 -5.99 17.89
C PHE A 59 -16.74 -5.59 19.15
N TYR A 60 -17.74 -4.72 18.99
CA TYR A 60 -18.58 -4.24 20.08
C TYR A 60 -20.05 -4.22 19.66
N CYS A 61 -20.91 -4.60 20.59
CA CYS A 61 -22.33 -4.35 20.51
C CYS A 61 -22.64 -3.01 21.18
N LEU A 62 -23.28 -2.07 20.48
CA LEU A 62 -23.77 -0.81 21.03
C LEU A 62 -25.31 -0.76 20.90
N PRO A 63 -26.04 -0.14 21.84
CA PRO A 63 -25.58 0.71 22.94
C PRO A 63 -25.06 -0.04 24.18
N ASP A 64 -25.28 -1.36 24.28
CA ASP A 64 -24.95 -2.17 25.47
C ASP A 64 -23.46 -2.18 25.84
N ASN A 65 -22.60 -1.86 24.88
CA ASN A 65 -21.17 -1.63 25.03
C ASN A 65 -20.38 -2.82 25.60
N TYR A 66 -20.71 -4.03 25.16
CA TYR A 66 -19.91 -5.24 25.43
C TYR A 66 -19.10 -5.66 24.19
N GLU A 67 -17.96 -6.31 24.43
CA GLU A 67 -17.11 -6.85 23.38
C GLU A 67 -17.70 -8.15 22.83
N ILE A 68 -17.75 -8.27 21.49
CA ILE A 68 -18.21 -9.47 20.81
C ILE A 68 -16.99 -10.33 20.46
N ILE A 69 -16.93 -11.53 21.02
CA ILE A 69 -15.87 -12.50 20.76
C ILE A 69 -16.47 -13.65 19.95
N ASP A 70 -16.38 -13.54 18.62
CA ASP A 70 -16.88 -14.55 17.70
C ASP A 70 -15.91 -14.79 16.55
N SER A 71 -15.58 -16.06 16.32
CA SER A 71 -14.73 -16.53 15.22
C SER A 71 -15.36 -16.31 13.83
N SER A 72 -16.68 -16.20 13.73
CA SER A 72 -17.37 -15.95 12.46
C SER A 72 -17.07 -14.57 11.89
N LEU A 73 -16.52 -13.65 12.70
CA LEU A 73 -16.16 -12.29 12.31
C LEU A 73 -14.66 -12.13 11.99
N ASP A 74 -13.88 -13.21 12.09
CA ASP A 74 -12.43 -13.15 11.85
C ASP A 74 -12.08 -12.88 10.39
N ASP A 75 -12.99 -13.16 9.46
CA ASP A 75 -12.85 -12.78 8.05
C ASP A 75 -12.85 -11.25 7.87
N ILE A 76 -13.72 -10.53 8.59
CA ILE A 76 -13.76 -9.06 8.61
C ILE A 76 -12.44 -8.51 9.16
N LYS A 77 -11.94 -9.07 10.28
CA LYS A 77 -10.62 -8.68 10.81
C LYS A 77 -9.52 -8.88 9.77
N TYR A 78 -9.54 -10.04 9.12
CA TYR A 78 -8.53 -10.40 8.12
C TYR A 78 -8.59 -9.55 6.86
N VAL A 79 -9.77 -9.09 6.43
CA VAL A 79 -9.88 -8.14 5.30
C VAL A 79 -9.38 -6.76 5.69
N LEU A 80 -9.61 -6.34 6.93
CA LEU A 80 -9.21 -5.03 7.43
C LEU A 80 -7.69 -4.91 7.59
N ASP A 81 -7.07 -5.95 8.14
CA ASP A 81 -5.61 -6.06 8.30
C ASP A 81 -5.12 -7.49 7.99
N PRO A 82 -4.88 -7.81 6.70
CA PRO A 82 -4.46 -9.14 6.30
C PRO A 82 -3.07 -9.47 6.86
N THR A 83 -2.94 -10.64 7.48
CA THR A 83 -1.68 -11.15 8.03
C THR A 83 -1.23 -12.42 7.32
N TYR A 84 0.09 -12.64 7.24
CA TYR A 84 0.68 -13.77 6.52
C TYR A 84 1.73 -14.45 7.38
N LYS A 85 1.62 -15.78 7.51
CA LYS A 85 2.68 -16.61 8.07
C LYS A 85 3.75 -16.90 7.03
N LYS A 86 4.98 -17.16 7.47
CA LYS A 86 6.12 -17.45 6.58
C LYS A 86 5.83 -18.62 5.64
N GLU A 87 5.20 -19.67 6.14
CA GLU A 87 4.83 -20.83 5.34
C GLU A 87 3.80 -20.48 4.26
N GLN A 88 2.89 -19.53 4.53
CA GLN A 88 1.94 -19.06 3.53
C GLN A 88 2.65 -18.27 2.43
N ILE A 89 3.59 -17.40 2.80
CA ILE A 89 4.37 -16.58 1.87
C ILE A 89 5.19 -17.46 0.91
N GLU A 90 5.82 -18.52 1.41
CA GLU A 90 6.62 -19.46 0.60
C GLU A 90 5.79 -20.25 -0.43
N GLN A 91 4.47 -20.40 -0.19
CA GLN A 91 3.57 -21.12 -1.07
C GLN A 91 2.88 -20.22 -2.10
N LEU A 92 2.98 -18.89 -1.97
CA LEU A 92 2.33 -17.94 -2.88
C LEU A 92 2.77 -18.12 -4.34
N ASP A 93 4.06 -18.33 -4.58
CA ASP A 93 4.59 -18.52 -5.94
C ASP A 93 4.25 -19.89 -6.54
N LYS A 94 3.78 -20.83 -5.72
CA LYS A 94 3.47 -22.21 -6.13
C LYS A 94 1.98 -22.43 -6.38
N ASN A 95 1.13 -21.48 -5.95
CA ASN A 95 -0.31 -21.66 -5.93
C ASN A 95 -0.99 -20.77 -6.96
N ALA A 96 -1.44 -21.37 -8.07
CA ALA A 96 -2.21 -20.69 -9.11
C ALA A 96 -3.73 -20.85 -8.95
N LYS A 97 -4.21 -21.18 -7.74
CA LYS A 97 -5.64 -21.42 -7.50
C LYS A 97 -6.42 -20.11 -7.42
N LEU A 98 -7.45 -20.01 -8.24
CA LEU A 98 -8.47 -18.96 -8.10
C LEU A 98 -9.15 -19.04 -6.75
N VAL A 99 -9.24 -17.90 -6.08
CA VAL A 99 -9.99 -17.72 -4.84
C VAL A 99 -11.29 -17.00 -5.12
N ARG A 100 -12.30 -17.24 -4.29
CA ARG A 100 -13.63 -16.64 -4.42
C ARG A 100 -13.75 -15.50 -3.42
N ALA A 101 -14.08 -14.31 -3.90
CA ALA A 101 -14.45 -13.18 -3.07
C ALA A 101 -15.84 -13.39 -2.45
N TYR A 102 -16.17 -12.60 -1.42
CA TYR A 102 -17.50 -12.70 -0.78
C TYR A 102 -18.65 -12.41 -1.76
N ASP A 103 -18.47 -11.52 -2.74
CA ASP A 103 -19.44 -11.26 -3.80
C ASP A 103 -19.57 -12.37 -4.86
N GLY A 104 -18.80 -13.45 -4.73
CA GLY A 104 -18.79 -14.59 -5.64
C GLY A 104 -17.79 -14.48 -6.79
N THR A 105 -17.12 -13.33 -6.97
CA THR A 105 -16.14 -13.11 -8.03
C THR A 105 -14.89 -13.96 -7.81
N LEU A 106 -14.40 -14.60 -8.86
CA LEU A 106 -13.14 -15.32 -8.83
C LEU A 106 -11.97 -14.39 -9.14
N TYR A 107 -10.88 -14.49 -8.38
CA TYR A 107 -9.66 -13.73 -8.62
C TYR A 107 -8.42 -14.54 -8.22
N LEU A 108 -7.25 -14.12 -8.71
CA LEU A 108 -5.96 -14.60 -8.23
C LEU A 108 -5.39 -13.56 -7.27
N PRO A 109 -4.95 -13.95 -6.06
CA PRO A 109 -4.28 -13.02 -5.16
C PRO A 109 -3.06 -12.40 -5.85
N GLY A 110 -2.86 -11.09 -5.69
CA GLY A 110 -1.82 -10.34 -6.40
C GLY A 110 -2.22 -9.88 -7.81
N ILE A 111 -3.21 -10.53 -8.45
CA ILE A 111 -3.79 -10.13 -9.74
C ILE A 111 -5.20 -9.58 -9.51
N VAL A 112 -5.25 -8.46 -8.80
CA VAL A 112 -6.48 -7.80 -8.35
C VAL A 112 -6.49 -6.37 -8.88
N GLY A 113 -7.64 -5.89 -9.36
CA GLY A 113 -7.73 -4.53 -9.91
C GLY A 113 -7.48 -3.45 -8.87
N LEU A 114 -6.76 -2.39 -9.24
CA LEU A 114 -6.69 -1.16 -8.44
C LEU A 114 -7.72 -0.16 -8.96
N ASN A 115 -8.50 0.44 -8.07
CA ASN A 115 -9.45 1.47 -8.49
C ASN A 115 -8.72 2.67 -9.12
N ASN A 116 -9.22 3.12 -10.27
CA ASN A 116 -8.85 4.41 -10.82
C ASN A 116 -9.77 5.47 -10.21
N ILE A 117 -9.20 6.33 -9.36
CA ILE A 117 -9.95 7.37 -8.64
C ILE A 117 -10.15 8.57 -9.57
N LYS A 118 -9.07 8.98 -10.28
CA LYS A 118 -9.08 10.02 -11.31
C LYS A 118 -8.04 9.71 -12.40
N ALA A 119 -6.83 10.23 -12.25
CA ALA A 119 -5.73 10.13 -13.21
C ALA A 119 -4.50 9.47 -12.57
N ASN A 120 -4.73 8.45 -11.73
CA ASN A 120 -3.69 7.76 -10.95
C ASN A 120 -3.26 6.42 -11.56
N ASP A 121 -3.57 6.19 -12.83
CA ASP A 121 -3.19 4.99 -13.59
C ASP A 121 -1.68 4.80 -13.69
N TYR A 122 -0.89 5.87 -13.87
CA TYR A 122 0.57 5.84 -13.85
C TYR A 122 1.12 5.25 -12.53
N CYS A 123 0.54 5.62 -11.39
CA CYS A 123 0.86 5.03 -10.08
C CYS A 123 0.42 3.56 -10.03
N ASN A 124 -0.82 3.26 -10.45
CA ASN A 124 -1.38 1.92 -10.37
C ASN A 124 -0.54 0.91 -11.15
N VAL A 125 -0.08 1.25 -12.35
CA VAL A 125 0.78 0.37 -13.18
C VAL A 125 2.08 0.04 -12.45
N ILE A 126 2.73 1.04 -11.85
CA ILE A 126 3.98 0.83 -11.12
C ILE A 126 3.75 0.02 -9.85
N LEU A 127 2.70 0.32 -9.08
CA LEU A 127 2.36 -0.46 -7.88
C LEU A 127 2.10 -1.93 -8.23
N GLN A 128 1.31 -2.19 -9.27
CA GLN A 128 1.04 -3.54 -9.77
C GLN A 128 2.30 -4.27 -10.22
N ALA A 129 3.22 -3.57 -10.90
CA ALA A 129 4.50 -4.17 -11.29
C ALA A 129 5.34 -4.56 -10.06
N LEU A 130 5.40 -3.69 -9.05
CA LEU A 130 6.24 -3.90 -7.86
C LEU A 130 5.70 -5.00 -6.92
N ILE A 131 4.39 -5.08 -6.69
CA ILE A 131 3.82 -6.09 -5.77
C ILE A 131 3.97 -7.53 -6.28
N ASN A 132 4.28 -7.70 -7.57
CA ASN A 132 4.49 -9.01 -8.20
C ASN A 132 5.97 -9.41 -8.25
N VAL A 133 6.87 -8.59 -7.71
CA VAL A 133 8.30 -8.93 -7.54
C VAL A 133 8.47 -9.71 -6.24
N SER A 134 8.62 -11.03 -6.30
CA SER A 134 8.54 -11.94 -5.14
C SER A 134 9.41 -11.52 -3.94
N PRO A 135 10.69 -11.11 -4.08
CA PRO A 135 11.48 -10.65 -2.93
C PRO A 135 10.89 -9.41 -2.24
N LEU A 136 10.44 -8.43 -3.04
CA LEU A 136 9.82 -7.21 -2.53
C LEU A 136 8.48 -7.50 -1.87
N ARG A 137 7.63 -8.27 -2.56
CA ARG A 137 6.33 -8.74 -2.05
C ARG A 137 6.50 -9.42 -0.69
N ASN A 138 7.35 -10.44 -0.61
CA ASN A 138 7.52 -11.23 0.60
C ASN A 138 7.97 -10.36 1.79
N PHE A 139 8.87 -9.40 1.55
CA PHE A 139 9.27 -8.44 2.57
C PHE A 139 8.10 -7.61 3.10
N PHE A 140 7.22 -7.13 2.21
CA PHE A 140 6.09 -6.26 2.57
C PHE A 140 4.84 -7.00 3.04
N LEU A 141 4.75 -8.32 2.84
CA LEU A 141 3.68 -9.15 3.42
C LEU A 141 3.86 -9.39 4.92
N GLU A 142 5.10 -9.33 5.41
CA GLU A 142 5.45 -9.51 6.82
C GLU A 142 5.77 -8.16 7.45
N GLU A 143 4.79 -7.60 8.18
CA GLU A 143 4.88 -6.25 8.76
C GLU A 143 6.08 -6.06 9.69
N GLU A 144 6.49 -7.12 10.39
CA GLU A 144 7.66 -7.10 11.29
C GLU A 144 8.94 -6.63 10.59
N ASN A 145 9.06 -6.85 9.27
CA ASN A 145 10.22 -6.43 8.48
C ASN A 145 10.36 -4.90 8.39
N TYR A 146 9.27 -4.15 8.59
CA TYR A 146 9.24 -2.69 8.42
C TYR A 146 8.45 -1.95 9.53
N ALA A 147 7.97 -2.64 10.56
CA ALA A 147 7.23 -2.04 11.67
C ALA A 147 8.10 -1.07 12.49
N ASN A 148 9.34 -1.47 12.75
CA ASN A 148 10.25 -0.80 13.70
C ASN A 148 11.36 0.00 13.00
N ILE A 149 11.07 0.60 11.84
CA ILE A 149 12.03 1.44 11.14
C ILE A 149 12.39 2.65 12.02
N LYS A 150 13.69 2.79 12.28
CA LYS A 150 14.25 3.96 12.95
C LYS A 150 14.37 5.09 11.95
N VAL A 151 13.46 6.06 12.02
CA VAL A 151 13.51 7.33 11.27
C VAL A 151 13.56 8.51 12.24
N ALA A 152 13.93 9.69 11.73
CA ALA A 152 13.85 10.91 12.50
C ALA A 152 12.39 11.22 12.90
N PRO A 153 12.14 11.79 14.10
CA PRO A 153 10.81 12.25 14.48
C PRO A 153 10.23 13.21 13.44
N GLY A 154 9.00 12.93 12.99
CA GLY A 154 8.32 13.75 11.99
C GLY A 154 8.63 13.40 10.53
N ASP A 155 9.47 12.40 10.25
CA ASP A 155 9.68 11.93 8.88
C ASP A 155 8.40 11.34 8.30
N ILE A 156 7.80 12.05 7.34
CA ILE A 156 6.55 11.64 6.70
C ILE A 156 6.73 10.42 5.78
N MET A 157 7.96 10.14 5.32
CA MET A 157 8.25 9.05 4.38
C MET A 157 8.01 7.67 4.98
N VAL A 158 8.06 7.54 6.32
CA VAL A 158 7.70 6.28 7.00
C VAL A 158 6.29 5.82 6.65
N ASN A 159 5.37 6.77 6.40
CA ASN A 159 4.00 6.45 6.00
C ASN A 159 3.96 5.84 4.59
N LEU A 160 4.89 6.21 3.70
CA LEU A 160 4.99 5.62 2.36
C LEU A 160 5.25 4.12 2.45
N VAL A 161 6.20 3.72 3.31
CA VAL A 161 6.54 2.31 3.52
C VAL A 161 5.38 1.55 4.16
N LYS A 162 4.78 2.11 5.21
CA LYS A 162 3.63 1.49 5.90
C LYS A 162 2.43 1.30 4.99
N ARG A 163 2.02 2.35 4.25
CA ARG A 163 0.90 2.28 3.30
C ARG A 163 1.17 1.34 2.13
N PHE A 164 2.43 1.25 1.67
CA PHE A 164 2.79 0.29 0.64
C PHE A 164 2.67 -1.15 1.15
N GLY A 165 3.13 -1.44 2.36
CA GLY A 165 2.96 -2.75 3.00
C GLY A 165 1.49 -3.14 3.22
N GLU A 166 0.67 -2.21 3.72
CA GLU A 166 -0.79 -2.40 3.81
C GLU A 166 -1.41 -2.72 2.45
N LEU A 167 -1.04 -1.97 1.40
CA LEU A 167 -1.55 -2.21 0.05
C LEU A 167 -1.13 -3.58 -0.50
N VAL A 168 0.14 -3.98 -0.31
CA VAL A 168 0.65 -5.30 -0.71
C VAL A 168 -0.14 -6.40 -0.02
N ARG A 169 -0.35 -6.30 1.30
CA ARG A 169 -1.12 -7.27 2.09
C ARG A 169 -2.58 -7.37 1.64
N LYS A 170 -3.22 -6.26 1.28
CA LYS A 170 -4.59 -6.23 0.74
C LYS A 170 -4.69 -6.84 -0.66
N LEU A 171 -3.75 -6.56 -1.56
CA LEU A 171 -3.78 -7.08 -2.93
C LEU A 171 -3.51 -8.58 -3.00
N TRP A 172 -2.69 -9.10 -2.09
CA TRP A 172 -2.42 -10.53 -1.97
C TRP A 172 -3.38 -11.28 -1.05
N ASN A 173 -4.43 -10.60 -0.53
CA ASN A 173 -5.38 -11.20 0.39
C ASN A 173 -6.23 -12.26 -0.33
N PRO A 174 -6.18 -13.55 0.07
CA PRO A 174 -6.97 -14.61 -0.54
C PRO A 174 -8.44 -14.61 -0.09
N LYS A 175 -8.83 -13.74 0.84
CA LYS A 175 -10.17 -13.65 1.45
C LYS A 175 -10.83 -12.28 1.26
N ASN A 176 -10.46 -11.54 0.21
CA ASN A 176 -11.09 -10.25 -0.08
C ASN A 176 -12.60 -10.37 -0.27
N PHE A 177 -13.33 -9.33 0.14
CA PHE A 177 -14.78 -9.24 -0.09
C PHE A 177 -15.16 -8.90 -1.53
N LYS A 178 -14.21 -8.34 -2.29
CA LYS A 178 -14.36 -7.87 -3.68
C LYS A 178 -13.05 -8.12 -4.45
N ALA A 179 -13.14 -8.33 -5.76
CA ALA A 179 -11.99 -8.57 -6.63
C ALA A 179 -11.28 -7.29 -7.10
N HIS A 180 -11.30 -6.23 -6.29
CA HIS A 180 -10.57 -4.99 -6.52
C HIS A 180 -10.26 -4.29 -5.20
N VAL A 181 -9.18 -3.51 -5.15
CA VAL A 181 -8.73 -2.77 -3.97
C VAL A 181 -8.58 -1.29 -4.33
N SER A 182 -9.05 -0.40 -3.46
CA SER A 182 -8.81 1.03 -3.65
C SER A 182 -7.44 1.42 -3.09
N PRO A 183 -6.53 2.01 -3.91
CA PRO A 183 -5.22 2.45 -3.44
C PRO A 183 -5.27 3.82 -2.74
N HIS A 184 -6.44 4.30 -2.30
CA HIS A 184 -6.61 5.68 -1.84
C HIS A 184 -5.60 6.09 -0.76
N GLU A 185 -5.47 5.32 0.31
CA GLU A 185 -4.51 5.60 1.40
C GLU A 185 -3.06 5.65 0.91
N MET A 186 -2.70 4.75 -0.01
CA MET A 186 -1.38 4.72 -0.62
C MET A 186 -1.13 5.97 -1.45
N LEU A 187 -2.12 6.38 -2.24
CA LEU A 187 -2.03 7.58 -3.06
C LEU A 187 -1.96 8.86 -2.22
N GLN A 188 -2.69 8.94 -1.09
CA GLN A 188 -2.56 10.05 -0.16
C GLN A 188 -1.14 10.14 0.42
N ALA A 189 -0.55 9.00 0.81
CA ALA A 189 0.83 8.96 1.24
C ALA A 189 1.79 9.41 0.13
N VAL A 190 1.58 8.98 -1.12
CA VAL A 190 2.35 9.42 -2.29
C VAL A 190 2.25 10.94 -2.48
N VAL A 191 1.06 11.51 -2.49
CA VAL A 191 0.84 12.96 -2.66
C VAL A 191 1.58 13.74 -1.57
N LYS A 192 1.43 13.33 -0.31
CA LYS A 192 2.04 13.99 0.85
C LYS A 192 3.56 13.88 0.83
N CYS A 193 4.10 12.69 0.64
CA CYS A 193 5.53 12.40 0.66
C CYS A 193 6.27 13.02 -0.53
N SER A 194 5.61 13.08 -1.69
CA SER A 194 6.16 13.71 -2.90
C SER A 194 5.99 15.23 -2.93
N LYS A 195 5.44 15.84 -1.86
CA LYS A 195 5.12 17.27 -1.79
C LYS A 195 4.27 17.74 -2.97
N LYS A 196 3.22 16.97 -3.29
CA LYS A 196 2.29 17.17 -4.41
C LYS A 196 2.90 17.05 -5.80
N LYS A 197 4.10 16.47 -5.96
CA LYS A 197 4.65 16.16 -7.30
C LYS A 197 3.79 15.11 -8.02
N PHE A 198 3.43 14.03 -7.31
CA PHE A 198 2.60 12.95 -7.86
C PHE A 198 1.18 13.08 -7.31
N GLN A 199 0.27 13.59 -8.13
CA GLN A 199 -1.11 13.87 -7.75
C GLN A 199 -2.07 12.75 -8.18
N ILE A 200 -3.25 12.68 -7.56
CA ILE A 200 -4.32 11.75 -7.93
C ILE A 200 -5.12 12.30 -9.10
N THR A 201 -5.33 13.62 -9.12
CA THR A 201 -6.17 14.34 -10.09
C THR A 201 -5.45 14.67 -11.40
N GLN A 202 -4.12 14.56 -11.42
CA GLN A 202 -3.29 14.84 -12.58
C GLN A 202 -2.37 13.64 -12.83
N GLN A 203 -2.33 13.18 -14.08
CA GLN A 203 -1.46 12.10 -14.49
C GLN A 203 0.01 12.53 -14.41
N GLY A 204 0.85 11.67 -13.84
CA GLY A 204 2.30 11.82 -13.80
C GLY A 204 3.00 10.86 -14.75
N ASP A 205 4.32 11.03 -14.89
CA ASP A 205 5.14 10.09 -15.62
C ASP A 205 5.44 8.83 -14.76
N PRO A 206 5.16 7.61 -15.26
CA PRO A 206 5.36 6.38 -14.50
C PRO A 206 6.84 6.07 -14.23
N VAL A 207 7.77 6.49 -15.09
CA VAL A 207 9.21 6.26 -14.92
C VAL A 207 9.76 7.19 -13.83
N GLU A 208 9.36 8.46 -13.85
CA GLU A 208 9.70 9.39 -12.78
C GLU A 208 9.12 8.95 -11.44
N PHE A 209 7.87 8.47 -11.44
CA PHE A 209 7.23 7.93 -10.25
C PHE A 209 7.99 6.71 -9.72
N LEU A 210 8.32 5.73 -10.58
CA LEU A 210 9.10 4.55 -10.21
C LEU A 210 10.45 4.93 -9.59
N ALA A 211 11.19 5.83 -10.23
CA ALA A 211 12.49 6.27 -9.74
C ALA A 211 12.38 6.96 -8.37
N TRP A 212 11.41 7.87 -8.19
CA TRP A 212 11.18 8.51 -6.89
C TRP A 212 10.75 7.49 -5.84
N PHE A 213 9.84 6.58 -6.19
CA PHE A 213 9.24 5.64 -5.28
C PHE A 213 10.25 4.63 -4.75
N LEU A 214 11.03 4.00 -5.62
CA LEU A 214 12.07 3.05 -5.21
C LEU A 214 13.16 3.72 -4.36
N ASN A 215 13.60 4.92 -4.73
CA ASN A 215 14.57 5.67 -3.94
C ASN A 215 14.01 6.08 -2.58
N GLY A 216 12.74 6.51 -2.53
CA GLY A 216 12.03 6.83 -1.29
C GLY A 216 11.96 5.63 -0.35
N LEU A 217 11.50 4.48 -0.85
CA LEU A 217 11.47 3.24 -0.09
C LEU A 217 12.87 2.82 0.38
N HIS A 218 13.87 2.91 -0.49
CA HIS A 218 15.25 2.54 -0.17
C HIS A 218 15.78 3.35 1.02
N LEU A 219 15.68 4.68 0.96
CA LEU A 219 16.18 5.56 2.01
C LEU A 219 15.41 5.38 3.31
N THR A 220 14.08 5.29 3.26
CA THR A 220 13.26 5.11 4.46
C THR A 220 13.50 3.76 5.12
N LEU A 221 13.79 2.71 4.35
CA LEU A 221 14.19 1.39 4.88
C LEU A 221 15.65 1.36 5.38
N ASN A 222 16.24 2.52 5.68
CA ASN A 222 17.63 2.68 6.13
C ASN A 222 18.65 2.10 5.14
N GLY A 223 18.31 2.09 3.84
CA GLY A 223 19.20 1.70 2.77
C GLY A 223 20.42 2.62 2.70
N THR A 224 21.58 2.01 2.46
CA THR A 224 22.85 2.70 2.27
C THR A 224 23.36 2.46 0.85
N LYS A 225 24.44 3.15 0.48
CA LYS A 225 25.11 2.93 -0.82
C LYS A 225 25.65 1.51 -1.00
N ASN A 226 25.77 0.73 0.07
CA ASN A 226 26.26 -0.64 0.00
C ASN A 226 25.26 -1.53 -0.75
N PRO A 227 25.75 -2.47 -1.57
CA PRO A 227 24.89 -3.48 -2.18
C PRO A 227 24.09 -4.23 -1.10
N ASN A 228 22.86 -4.61 -1.41
CA ASN A 228 21.98 -5.39 -0.54
C ASN A 228 21.61 -4.73 0.81
N SER A 229 21.84 -3.42 0.97
CA SER A 229 21.56 -2.68 2.20
C SER A 229 20.07 -2.56 2.55
N SER A 230 19.19 -2.79 1.58
CA SER A 230 17.74 -2.79 1.74
C SER A 230 17.12 -3.80 0.77
N ILE A 231 15.84 -4.14 0.96
CA ILE A 231 15.13 -4.99 0.00
C ILE A 231 15.10 -4.39 -1.41
N ILE A 232 15.05 -3.07 -1.54
CA ILE A 232 15.04 -2.39 -2.84
C ILE A 232 16.32 -2.67 -3.61
N TYR A 233 17.48 -2.55 -2.96
CA TYR A 233 18.75 -2.86 -3.62
C TYR A 233 18.91 -4.37 -3.87
N LYS A 234 18.46 -5.23 -2.95
CA LYS A 234 18.46 -6.68 -3.17
C LYS A 234 17.64 -7.09 -4.40
N ALA A 235 16.51 -6.42 -4.64
CA ALA A 235 15.59 -6.79 -5.71
C ALA A 235 15.90 -6.11 -7.06
N PHE A 236 16.37 -4.86 -7.06
CA PHE A 236 16.42 -4.05 -8.30
C PHE A 236 17.79 -3.48 -8.65
N GLN A 237 18.77 -3.49 -7.74
CA GLN A 237 20.06 -2.83 -8.03
C GLN A 237 20.93 -3.67 -8.99
N GLY A 238 21.10 -3.15 -10.20
CA GLY A 238 22.09 -3.64 -11.15
C GLY A 238 23.43 -2.90 -11.08
N LYS A 239 24.36 -3.24 -11.98
CA LYS A 239 25.62 -2.53 -12.19
C LYS A 239 25.75 -2.15 -13.65
N MET A 240 26.10 -0.89 -13.92
CA MET A 240 26.37 -0.40 -15.27
C MET A 240 27.82 0.09 -15.34
N LYS A 241 28.55 -0.32 -16.38
CA LYS A 241 29.90 0.17 -16.67
C LYS A 241 29.82 1.15 -17.84
N VAL A 242 30.03 2.44 -17.55
CA VAL A 242 29.92 3.52 -18.55
C VAL A 242 31.30 3.79 -19.14
N TYR A 243 31.38 3.75 -20.47
CA TYR A 243 32.57 4.10 -21.24
C TYR A 243 32.31 5.39 -22.01
N THR A 244 33.00 6.47 -21.63
CA THR A 244 32.86 7.77 -22.31
C THR A 244 34.03 7.97 -23.26
N ARG A 245 33.76 8.04 -24.57
CA ARG A 245 34.76 8.39 -25.58
C ARG A 245 34.48 9.80 -26.11
N LYS A 246 35.43 10.71 -25.95
CA LYS A 246 35.39 12.02 -26.62
C LYS A 246 35.63 11.81 -28.11
N ILE A 247 34.70 12.25 -28.95
CA ILE A 247 34.87 12.26 -30.40
C ILE A 247 35.58 13.58 -30.75
N PRO A 248 36.75 13.55 -31.40
CA PRO A 248 37.40 14.78 -31.85
C PRO A 248 36.55 15.49 -32.92
N PRO A 249 36.59 16.83 -32.99
CA PRO A 249 35.91 17.59 -34.05
C PRO A 249 36.36 17.16 -35.44
N ILE A 250 35.43 17.07 -36.37
CA ILE A 250 35.66 16.61 -37.76
C ILE A 250 36.60 17.58 -38.52
N ASP A 251 36.75 18.82 -38.05
CA ASP A 251 37.48 19.90 -38.74
C ASP A 251 39.01 19.85 -38.63
N LEU A 252 39.59 18.81 -38.00
CA LEU A 252 41.06 18.67 -37.86
C LEU A 252 41.70 17.73 -38.89
N VAL A 253 40.94 17.17 -39.84
CA VAL A 253 41.47 16.34 -40.94
C VAL A 253 41.76 17.17 -42.19
N SER A 254 42.60 18.19 -42.05
CA SER A 254 43.27 18.83 -43.19
C SER A 254 44.74 19.11 -42.86
N VAL A 255 45.41 18.14 -42.24
CA VAL A 255 46.86 18.19 -42.06
C VAL A 255 47.51 17.43 -43.20
N LYS A 256 48.22 18.20 -44.04
CA LYS A 256 49.01 17.82 -45.19
C LYS A 256 49.78 16.50 -44.98
N PHE A 257 49.52 15.51 -45.83
CA PHE A 257 50.53 14.49 -46.14
C PHE A 257 51.67 15.17 -46.89
N ILE A 258 52.73 15.52 -46.15
CA ILE A 258 54.02 15.82 -46.74
C ILE A 258 54.60 14.47 -47.19
N LYS A 259 54.60 14.21 -48.50
CA LYS A 259 55.47 13.22 -49.13
C LYS A 259 56.90 13.77 -49.08
N ILE A 260 57.81 13.03 -48.45
CA ILE A 260 59.25 13.13 -48.74
C ILE A 260 59.67 11.74 -49.19
N CYS A 261 60.43 11.74 -50.29
CA CYS A 261 60.88 10.63 -51.11
C CYS A 261 61.57 9.49 -50.35
#